data_AF-A0A918BMV2-F1
#
_entry.id   AF-A0A918BMV2-F1
#
_cell.length_a   1.000
_cell.length_b   1.000
_cell.length_c   1.000
_cell.angle_alpha   90.00
_cell.angle_beta   90.00
_cell.angle_gamma   90.00
#
_symmetry.space_group_name_H-M   'P 1'
#
loop_
_entity.id
_entity.type
_entity.pdbx_description
1 polymer ?
#
loop_
_entity_poly.entity_id
_entity_poly.type
_entity_poly.pdbx_seq_one_letter_code
_entity_poly.pdbx_strand_id
1 'polypeptide(L)'
;MSVATVEAPVPEDDGSAEAAMREKLALRYNTVRPFPSLLGESHALGAAPAGRRILKAVRRLPALSRRRVKDRPSLPREIDAGLVPALWKRAVFSNAKLPQGAVDRDAYVVCVLEQLHRALNRRAVFAAPSNRWGDPRARLLGGARWEAMRADVLAGLSLTEDAGEHLVQLTCGLDAAWRQMTDRLAEAGDDAKVETVVPEGGGRARLSVDKLGGGSSSRSRASTPAPRPSTTVTNAA
;
A
#
# COMPACT_ATOMS: atom_id res chain seq x y z
N MET A 1 -11.13 16.40 47.67
CA MET A 1 -12.02 15.52 46.89
C MET A 1 -11.42 15.35 45.52
N SER A 2 -11.26 14.09 45.14
CA SER A 2 -10.60 13.56 43.96
C SER A 2 -11.46 13.71 42.71
N VAL A 3 -10.84 13.97 41.55
CA VAL A 3 -11.16 13.24 40.31
C VAL A 3 -9.84 13.07 39.55
N ALA A 4 -9.30 11.85 39.60
CA ALA A 4 -8.24 11.41 38.72
C ALA A 4 -8.89 11.04 37.38
N THR A 5 -8.55 11.77 36.33
CA THR A 5 -8.95 11.41 34.96
C THR A 5 -8.15 10.16 34.56
N VAL A 6 -8.83 9.02 34.55
CA VAL A 6 -8.29 7.75 34.07
C VAL A 6 -8.19 7.83 32.55
N GLU A 7 -6.99 8.12 32.07
CA GLU A 7 -6.59 7.78 30.72
C GLU A 7 -6.43 6.26 30.68
N ALA A 8 -7.48 5.56 30.26
CA ALA A 8 -7.43 4.13 30.02
C ALA A 8 -6.63 3.92 28.72
N PRO A 9 -5.47 3.24 28.75
CA PRO A 9 -4.75 2.92 27.53
C PRO A 9 -5.59 1.95 26.70
N VAL A 10 -5.77 2.29 25.42
CA VAL A 10 -6.29 1.39 24.39
C VAL A 10 -5.49 0.08 24.46
N PRO A 11 -6.12 -1.10 24.61
CA PRO A 11 -5.37 -2.33 24.75
C PRO A 11 -4.64 -2.66 23.43
N GLU A 12 -3.32 -2.79 23.51
CA GLU A 12 -2.38 -3.29 22.48
C GLU A 12 -2.62 -4.78 22.12
N ASP A 13 -3.87 -5.24 22.03
CA ASP A 13 -4.22 -6.67 21.85
C ASP A 13 -4.59 -7.04 20.40
N ASP A 14 -4.70 -6.06 19.50
CA ASP A 14 -5.09 -6.29 18.10
C ASP A 14 -4.20 -7.33 17.40
N GLY A 15 -2.89 -7.35 17.70
CA GLY A 15 -1.95 -8.31 17.11
C GLY A 15 -2.06 -9.74 17.67
N SER A 16 -2.49 -9.90 18.92
CA SER A 16 -2.56 -11.20 19.60
C SER A 16 -3.79 -12.00 19.17
N ALA A 17 -4.95 -11.33 19.12
CA ALA A 17 -6.19 -11.93 18.61
C ALA A 17 -6.04 -12.35 17.14
N GLU A 18 -5.40 -11.49 16.33
CA GLU A 18 -5.10 -11.76 14.94
C GLU A 18 -4.13 -12.94 14.73
N ALA A 19 -3.11 -13.07 15.59
CA ALA A 19 -2.19 -14.21 15.56
C ALA A 19 -2.88 -15.51 15.97
N ALA A 20 -3.74 -15.47 17.00
CA ALA A 20 -4.55 -16.61 17.43
C ALA A 20 -5.53 -17.06 16.33
N MET A 21 -6.10 -16.12 15.58
CA MET A 21 -6.95 -16.44 14.43
C MET A 21 -6.17 -17.19 13.34
N ARG A 22 -4.91 -16.83 13.09
CA ARG A 22 -4.06 -17.49 12.08
C ARG A 22 -3.65 -18.91 12.48
N GLU A 23 -3.48 -19.18 13.77
CA GLU A 23 -3.35 -20.56 14.27
C GLU A 23 -4.60 -21.40 14.00
N LYS A 24 -5.79 -20.82 14.20
CA LYS A 24 -7.05 -21.50 13.85
C LYS A 24 -7.19 -21.73 12.34
N LEU A 25 -6.69 -20.79 11.52
CA LEU A 25 -6.68 -20.95 10.06
C LEU A 25 -5.73 -22.06 9.60
N ALA A 26 -4.59 -22.25 10.26
CA ALA A 26 -3.67 -23.34 9.96
C ALA A 26 -4.35 -24.72 10.06
N LEU A 27 -5.28 -24.89 11.01
CA LEU A 27 -6.07 -26.12 11.16
C LEU A 27 -7.00 -26.41 9.97
N ARG A 28 -7.29 -25.41 9.13
CA ARG A 28 -8.12 -25.55 7.93
C ARG A 28 -7.32 -25.91 6.68
N TYR A 29 -6.08 -26.38 6.83
CA TYR A 29 -5.24 -26.83 5.72
C TYR A 29 -5.96 -27.82 4.79
N ASN A 30 -6.76 -28.74 5.33
CA ASN A 30 -7.50 -29.72 4.53
C ASN A 30 -8.46 -29.07 3.51
N THR A 31 -9.03 -27.89 3.82
CA THR A 31 -9.88 -27.14 2.88
C THR A 31 -9.08 -26.59 1.71
N VAL A 32 -7.83 -26.18 1.93
CA VAL A 32 -6.98 -25.58 0.90
C VAL A 32 -6.05 -26.57 0.21
N ARG A 33 -5.94 -27.79 0.72
CA ARG A 33 -5.04 -28.85 0.24
C ARG A 33 -5.03 -29.09 -1.28
N PRO A 34 -6.15 -28.96 -2.04
CA PRO A 34 -6.13 -29.12 -3.50
C PRO A 34 -5.42 -27.97 -4.24
N PHE A 35 -5.45 -26.74 -3.68
CA PHE A 35 -4.99 -25.54 -4.38
C PHE A 35 -3.47 -25.42 -4.57
N PRO A 36 -2.60 -25.84 -3.64
CA PRO A 36 -1.15 -25.83 -3.81
C PRO A 36 -0.67 -26.40 -5.15
N SER A 37 -1.18 -27.58 -5.54
CA SER A 37 -0.82 -28.21 -6.80
C SER A 37 -1.37 -27.41 -7.99
N LEU A 38 -2.65 -27.06 -7.95
CA LEU A 38 -3.31 -26.30 -9.03
C LEU A 38 -2.63 -24.94 -9.28
N LEU A 39 -2.29 -24.20 -8.22
CA LEU A 39 -1.69 -22.87 -8.31
C LEU A 39 -0.19 -22.93 -8.60
N GLY A 40 0.52 -23.89 -8.02
CA GLY A 40 1.97 -24.01 -8.19
C GLY A 40 2.37 -24.52 -9.58
N GLU A 41 1.53 -25.34 -10.22
CA GLU A 41 1.78 -25.93 -11.54
C GLU A 41 1.16 -25.10 -12.69
N SER A 42 0.31 -24.11 -12.35
CA SER A 42 -0.33 -23.26 -13.36
C SER A 42 0.65 -22.26 -13.98
N HIS A 43 0.65 -22.24 -15.32
CA HIS A 43 1.41 -21.28 -16.12
C HIS A 43 0.67 -19.95 -16.30
N ALA A 44 -0.60 -19.89 -15.87
CA ALA A 44 -1.42 -18.69 -15.94
C ALA A 44 -0.92 -17.57 -14.99
N LEU A 45 -0.21 -17.92 -13.91
CA LEU A 45 0.25 -16.96 -12.92
C LEU A 45 1.54 -16.25 -13.34
N GLY A 46 1.45 -14.93 -13.44
CA GLY A 46 2.56 -14.01 -13.60
C GLY A 46 2.72 -13.07 -12.39
N ALA A 47 3.86 -12.39 -12.28
CA ALA A 47 4.12 -11.48 -11.18
C ALA A 47 4.88 -10.22 -11.60
N ALA A 48 4.42 -9.09 -11.08
CA ALA A 48 5.18 -7.84 -11.06
C ALA A 48 6.39 -7.97 -10.12
N PRO A 49 7.39 -7.05 -10.16
CA PRO A 49 8.59 -7.14 -9.32
C PRO A 49 8.30 -7.40 -7.84
N ALA A 50 7.32 -6.70 -7.26
CA ALA A 50 6.90 -6.88 -5.86
C ALA A 50 6.27 -8.26 -5.54
N GLY A 51 5.69 -8.95 -6.53
CA GLY A 51 5.04 -10.24 -6.35
C GLY A 51 5.92 -11.45 -6.65
N ARG A 52 7.13 -11.26 -7.22
CA ARG A 52 8.00 -12.36 -7.67
C ARG A 52 8.36 -13.35 -6.56
N ARG A 53 8.64 -12.84 -5.36
CA ARG A 53 8.98 -13.66 -4.19
C ARG A 53 7.81 -14.58 -3.78
N ILE A 54 6.59 -14.03 -3.79
CA ILE A 54 5.36 -14.75 -3.46
C ILE A 54 5.09 -15.83 -4.52
N LEU A 55 5.15 -15.48 -5.81
CA LEU A 55 4.94 -16.45 -6.89
C LEU A 55 5.97 -17.60 -6.86
N LYS A 56 7.24 -17.29 -6.55
CA LYS A 56 8.28 -18.31 -6.36
C LYS A 56 7.93 -19.27 -5.21
N ALA A 57 7.41 -18.76 -4.10
CA ALA A 57 6.97 -19.59 -2.99
C ALA A 57 5.76 -20.46 -3.37
N VAL A 58 4.77 -19.90 -4.08
CA VAL A 58 3.60 -20.63 -4.59
C VAL A 58 4.00 -21.79 -5.49
N ARG A 59 4.95 -21.59 -6.42
CA ARG A 59 5.49 -22.65 -7.29
C ARG A 59 6.22 -23.77 -6.53
N ARG A 60 6.66 -23.52 -5.30
CA ARG A 60 7.28 -24.54 -4.44
C ARG A 60 6.27 -25.30 -3.57
N LEU A 61 5.06 -24.78 -3.42
CA LEU A 61 4.02 -25.41 -2.59
C LEU A 61 3.67 -26.85 -3.00
N PRO A 62 3.60 -27.25 -4.29
CA PRO A 62 3.31 -28.64 -4.66
C PRO A 62 4.33 -29.63 -4.08
N ALA A 63 5.62 -29.27 -4.10
CA ALA A 63 6.68 -30.11 -3.55
C ALA A 63 6.58 -30.23 -2.02
N LEU A 64 6.18 -29.15 -1.34
CA LEU A 64 5.95 -29.15 0.09
C LEU A 64 4.67 -29.93 0.46
N SER A 65 3.57 -29.74 -0.27
CA SER A 65 2.27 -30.36 0.01
C SER A 65 2.27 -31.88 -0.18
N ARG A 66 3.09 -32.40 -1.11
CA ARG A 66 3.25 -33.83 -1.39
C ARG A 66 4.13 -34.56 -0.37
N ARG A 67 4.95 -33.85 0.42
CA ARG A 67 5.79 -34.47 1.46
C ARG A 67 4.95 -34.98 2.62
N ARG A 68 5.25 -36.20 3.10
CA ARG A 68 4.73 -36.70 4.38
C ARG A 68 5.51 -36.07 5.54
N VAL A 69 4.86 -35.19 6.29
CA VAL A 69 5.45 -34.49 7.45
C VAL A 69 5.90 -35.48 8.54
N LYS A 70 5.22 -36.62 8.66
CA LYS A 70 5.57 -37.70 9.61
C LYS A 70 6.98 -38.28 9.38
N ASP A 71 7.47 -38.24 8.14
CA ASP A 71 8.73 -38.88 7.75
C ASP A 71 9.90 -37.87 7.69
N ARG A 72 9.59 -36.57 7.55
CA ARG A 72 10.60 -35.48 7.52
C ARG A 72 9.94 -34.14 7.92
N PRO A 73 10.13 -33.67 9.17
CA PRO A 73 9.65 -32.35 9.56
C PRO A 73 10.36 -31.26 8.74
N SER A 74 9.61 -30.23 8.35
CA SER A 74 10.16 -29.12 7.57
C SER A 74 11.06 -28.27 8.44
N LEU A 75 12.25 -27.93 7.94
CA LEU A 75 13.20 -27.07 8.67
C LEU A 75 13.03 -25.60 8.23
N PRO A 76 13.35 -24.61 9.10
CA PRO A 76 13.27 -23.19 8.75
C PRO A 76 14.09 -22.81 7.52
N ARG A 77 15.16 -23.55 7.21
CA ARG A 77 16.00 -23.36 6.01
C ARG A 77 15.31 -23.77 4.71
N GLU A 78 14.30 -24.64 4.79
CA GLU A 78 13.56 -25.12 3.61
C GLU A 78 12.44 -24.15 3.19
N ILE A 79 12.07 -23.22 4.06
CA ILE A 79 11.02 -22.21 3.81
C ILE A 79 11.59 -20.79 3.75
N ASP A 80 10.88 -19.92 3.04
CA ASP A 80 11.24 -18.51 2.99
C ASP A 80 10.67 -17.78 4.22
N ALA A 81 11.46 -17.68 5.29
CA ALA A 81 11.05 -17.02 6.54
C ALA A 81 10.72 -15.53 6.37
N GLY A 82 11.35 -14.84 5.39
CA GLY A 82 11.05 -13.43 5.12
C GLY A 82 9.73 -13.22 4.39
N LEU A 83 9.06 -14.30 3.96
CA LEU A 83 7.70 -14.23 3.42
C LEU A 83 6.62 -14.32 4.51
N VAL A 84 6.99 -14.76 5.73
CA VAL A 84 6.07 -15.01 6.85
C VAL A 84 5.86 -13.70 7.63
N PRO A 85 4.66 -13.09 7.60
CA PRO A 85 4.35 -11.90 8.39
C PRO A 85 4.44 -12.19 9.90
N ALA A 86 4.63 -11.15 10.71
CA ALA A 86 4.74 -11.26 12.17
C ALA A 86 3.58 -12.08 12.79
N LEU A 87 2.35 -11.82 12.35
CA LEU A 87 1.13 -12.49 12.82
C LEU A 87 1.07 -13.99 12.49
N TRP A 88 1.85 -14.45 11.51
CA TRP A 88 1.94 -15.87 11.13
C TRP A 88 3.12 -16.57 11.79
N LYS A 89 4.09 -15.85 12.38
CA LYS A 89 5.30 -16.46 12.95
C LYS A 89 4.96 -17.48 14.04
N ARG A 90 3.99 -17.18 14.90
CA ARG A 90 3.57 -18.09 15.98
C ARG A 90 2.98 -19.39 15.42
N ALA A 91 2.08 -19.27 14.43
CA ALA A 91 1.48 -20.42 13.76
C ALA A 91 2.49 -21.28 12.97
N VAL A 92 3.49 -20.66 12.34
CA VAL A 92 4.44 -21.36 11.45
C VAL A 92 5.65 -21.94 12.21
N PHE A 93 6.16 -21.23 13.22
CA PHE A 93 7.42 -21.58 13.89
C PHE A 93 7.26 -22.02 15.35
N SER A 94 6.10 -21.80 15.97
CA SER A 94 5.89 -22.04 17.41
C SER A 94 4.80 -23.08 17.69
N ASN A 95 4.61 -24.05 16.78
CA ASN A 95 3.65 -25.13 17.00
C ASN A 95 4.17 -26.12 18.06
N ALA A 96 3.54 -26.13 19.24
CA ALA A 96 3.89 -26.97 20.38
C ALA A 96 3.78 -28.49 20.13
N LYS A 97 3.10 -28.92 19.07
CA LYS A 97 2.96 -30.34 18.71
C LYS A 97 4.13 -30.86 17.86
N LEU A 98 5.02 -29.98 17.42
CA LEU A 98 6.17 -30.32 16.60
C LEU A 98 7.46 -30.23 17.43
N PRO A 99 8.51 -31.01 17.07
CA PRO A 99 9.80 -30.91 17.74
C PRO A 99 10.38 -29.51 17.62
N GLN A 100 11.13 -29.09 18.64
CA GLN A 100 11.67 -27.74 18.72
C GLN A 100 12.55 -27.42 17.50
N GLY A 101 12.27 -26.31 16.84
CA GLY A 101 12.94 -25.90 15.60
C GLY A 101 12.32 -26.46 14.31
N ALA A 102 11.25 -27.26 14.39
CA ALA A 102 10.47 -27.66 13.22
C ALA A 102 9.46 -26.58 12.81
N VAL A 103 9.18 -26.54 11.51
CA VAL A 103 8.20 -25.65 10.90
C VAL A 103 6.90 -26.40 10.70
N ASP A 104 5.79 -25.75 11.07
CA ASP A 104 4.46 -26.20 10.67
C ASP A 104 4.25 -25.91 9.18
N ARG A 105 4.38 -26.98 8.39
CA ARG A 105 4.17 -26.94 6.95
C ARG A 105 2.76 -26.49 6.58
N ASP A 106 1.75 -26.97 7.30
CA ASP A 106 0.36 -26.72 6.97
C ASP A 106 0.03 -25.24 7.22
N ALA A 107 0.50 -24.69 8.34
CA ALA A 107 0.46 -23.26 8.62
C ALA A 107 1.20 -22.44 7.56
N TYR A 108 2.39 -22.89 7.14
CA TYR A 108 3.16 -22.19 6.10
C TYR A 108 2.42 -22.16 4.76
N VAL A 109 1.79 -23.27 4.34
CA VAL A 109 1.02 -23.30 3.09
C VAL A 109 -0.14 -22.31 3.15
N VAL A 110 -0.91 -22.31 4.24
CA VAL A 110 -2.03 -21.35 4.41
C VAL A 110 -1.51 -19.92 4.41
N CYS A 111 -0.38 -19.65 5.07
CA CYS A 111 0.27 -18.34 5.06
C CYS A 111 0.62 -17.89 3.63
N VAL A 112 1.26 -18.75 2.83
CA VAL A 112 1.61 -18.41 1.43
C VAL A 112 0.36 -18.16 0.59
N LEU A 113 -0.73 -18.91 0.82
CA LEU A 113 -2.00 -18.69 0.11
C LEU A 113 -2.67 -17.37 0.51
N GLU A 114 -2.63 -16.98 1.78
CA GLU A 114 -3.11 -15.65 2.23
C GLU A 114 -2.29 -14.54 1.56
N GLN A 115 -0.97 -14.70 1.50
CA GLN A 115 -0.08 -13.72 0.87
C GLN A 115 -0.30 -13.65 -0.65
N LEU A 116 -0.56 -14.78 -1.31
CA LEU A 116 -0.96 -14.82 -2.71
C LEU A 116 -2.28 -14.07 -2.92
N HIS A 117 -3.29 -14.31 -2.07
CA HIS A 117 -4.58 -13.62 -2.17
C HIS A 117 -4.42 -12.09 -2.01
N ARG A 118 -3.61 -11.64 -1.05
CA ARG A 118 -3.25 -10.21 -0.93
C ARG A 118 -2.52 -9.69 -2.16
N ALA A 119 -1.59 -10.45 -2.72
CA ALA A 119 -0.83 -10.05 -3.90
C ALA A 119 -1.70 -9.96 -5.16
N LEU A 120 -2.71 -10.84 -5.30
CA LEU A 120 -3.73 -10.77 -6.35
C LEU A 120 -4.58 -9.50 -6.20
N ASN A 121 -5.04 -9.19 -4.99
CA ASN A 121 -5.79 -7.96 -4.71
C ASN A 121 -4.99 -6.69 -5.01
N ARG A 122 -3.69 -6.67 -4.68
CA ARG A 122 -2.79 -5.55 -4.97
C ARG A 122 -2.22 -5.54 -6.39
N ARG A 123 -2.64 -6.48 -7.26
CA ARG A 123 -2.11 -6.66 -8.63
C ARG A 123 -0.58 -6.82 -8.71
N ALA A 124 0.03 -7.31 -7.63
CA ALA A 124 1.45 -7.68 -7.60
C ALA A 124 1.67 -9.07 -8.22
N VAL A 125 0.67 -9.95 -8.10
CA VAL A 125 0.54 -11.20 -8.85
C VAL A 125 -0.72 -11.09 -9.69
N PHE A 126 -0.69 -11.67 -10.89
CA PHE A 126 -1.82 -11.65 -11.82
C PHE A 126 -1.96 -13.01 -12.50
N ALA A 127 -3.14 -13.26 -13.05
CA ALA A 127 -3.48 -14.49 -13.76
C ALA A 127 -3.95 -14.14 -15.18
N ALA A 128 -3.27 -14.64 -16.20
CA ALA A 128 -3.70 -14.54 -17.60
C ALA A 128 -4.41 -15.84 -18.03
N PRO A 129 -5.55 -15.79 -18.76
CA PRO A 129 -6.21 -14.61 -19.34
C PRO A 129 -7.32 -14.02 -18.45
N SER A 130 -7.26 -14.16 -17.12
CA SER A 130 -8.36 -13.73 -16.24
C SER A 130 -8.62 -12.22 -16.35
N ASN A 131 -9.89 -11.82 -16.51
CA ASN A 131 -10.28 -10.40 -16.42
C ASN A 131 -10.19 -9.85 -15.00
N ARG A 132 -10.66 -10.61 -14.00
CA ARG A 132 -10.69 -10.16 -12.60
C ARG A 132 -9.28 -9.96 -12.03
N TRP A 133 -8.40 -10.93 -12.24
CA TRP A 133 -7.03 -10.94 -11.73
C TRP A 133 -5.96 -10.67 -12.80
N GLY A 134 -6.32 -10.08 -13.93
CA GLY A 134 -5.39 -9.83 -15.04
C GLY A 134 -4.31 -8.80 -14.70
N ASP A 135 -3.25 -8.78 -15.51
CA ASP A 135 -2.20 -7.76 -15.38
C ASP A 135 -2.76 -6.39 -15.78
N PRO A 136 -2.85 -5.40 -14.87
CA PRO A 136 -3.29 -4.07 -15.23
C PRO A 136 -2.35 -3.40 -16.26
N ARG A 137 -1.07 -3.79 -16.30
CA ARG A 137 -0.08 -3.22 -17.21
C ARG A 137 -0.18 -3.75 -18.63
N ALA A 138 -0.81 -4.90 -18.84
CA ALA A 138 -0.96 -5.48 -20.17
C ALA A 138 -1.77 -4.60 -21.13
N ARG A 139 -2.52 -3.62 -20.61
CA ARG A 139 -3.30 -2.65 -21.39
C ARG A 139 -2.57 -1.31 -21.61
N LEU A 140 -1.39 -1.13 -21.01
CA LEU A 140 -0.62 0.09 -21.18
C LEU A 140 0.02 0.13 -22.56
N LEU A 141 0.01 1.31 -23.17
CA LEU A 141 0.76 1.57 -24.39
C LEU A 141 2.25 1.52 -24.05
N GLY A 142 3.01 0.72 -24.79
CA GLY A 142 4.46 0.60 -24.64
C GLY A 142 5.16 0.63 -25.99
N GLY A 143 6.45 0.97 -25.97
CA GLY A 143 7.31 1.01 -27.16
C GLY A 143 6.76 1.92 -28.25
N ALA A 144 6.84 1.47 -29.51
CA ALA A 144 6.43 2.27 -30.67
C ALA A 144 4.97 2.77 -30.63
N ARG A 145 4.06 2.01 -30.02
CA ARG A 145 2.66 2.41 -29.90
C ARG A 145 2.47 3.57 -28.92
N TRP A 146 3.27 3.63 -27.85
CA TRP A 146 3.30 4.78 -26.96
C TRP A 146 3.89 6.00 -27.68
N GLU A 147 5.04 5.87 -28.32
CA GLU A 147 5.68 6.99 -29.03
C GLU A 147 4.76 7.60 -30.10
N ALA A 148 4.02 6.78 -30.84
CA ALA A 148 3.07 7.25 -31.85
C ALA A 148 1.88 8.04 -31.26
N MET A 149 1.47 7.76 -30.02
CA MET A 149 0.32 8.40 -29.37
C MET A 149 0.71 9.43 -28.30
N ARG A 150 2.02 9.56 -28.02
CA ARG A 150 2.52 10.34 -26.88
C ARG A 150 2.07 11.80 -26.93
N ALA A 151 2.23 12.46 -28.08
CA ALA A 151 1.85 13.86 -28.24
C ALA A 151 0.35 14.10 -28.00
N ASP A 152 -0.51 13.28 -28.59
CA ASP A 152 -1.96 13.39 -28.44
C ASP A 152 -2.41 13.12 -27.00
N VAL A 153 -1.82 12.13 -26.34
CA VAL A 153 -2.13 11.80 -24.94
C VAL A 153 -1.69 12.93 -24.01
N LEU A 154 -0.50 13.50 -24.22
CA LEU A 154 -0.01 14.63 -23.42
C LEU A 154 -0.86 15.88 -23.61
N ALA A 155 -1.21 16.21 -24.86
CA ALA A 155 -2.09 17.32 -25.17
C ALA A 155 -3.49 17.15 -24.54
N GLY A 156 -4.06 15.94 -24.61
CA GLY A 156 -5.36 15.63 -24.00
C GLY A 156 -5.35 15.65 -22.47
N LEU A 157 -4.18 15.41 -21.84
CA LEU A 157 -4.00 15.49 -20.39
C LEU A 157 -3.50 16.87 -19.93
N SER A 158 -3.31 17.83 -20.84
CA SER A 158 -2.70 19.13 -20.55
C SER A 158 -1.33 19.02 -19.85
N LEU A 159 -0.54 18.01 -20.23
CA LEU A 159 0.79 17.75 -19.67
C LEU A 159 1.88 18.23 -20.65
N THR A 160 3.00 18.71 -20.11
CA THR A 160 4.18 19.07 -20.89
C THR A 160 4.93 17.83 -21.38
N GLU A 161 5.67 17.98 -22.49
CA GLU A 161 6.38 16.87 -23.13
C GLU A 161 7.57 16.35 -22.30
N ASP A 162 8.21 17.25 -21.55
CA ASP A 162 9.28 16.89 -20.61
C ASP A 162 8.70 16.53 -19.24
N ALA A 163 8.72 15.24 -18.93
CA ALA A 163 8.30 14.73 -17.62
C ALA A 163 9.27 15.11 -16.49
N GLY A 164 10.56 15.29 -16.80
CA GLY A 164 11.60 15.67 -15.84
C GLY A 164 11.38 17.09 -15.33
N GLU A 165 11.19 18.06 -16.24
CA GLU A 165 10.92 19.45 -15.87
C GLU A 165 9.64 19.56 -15.03
N HIS A 166 8.58 18.85 -15.41
CA HIS A 166 7.32 18.85 -14.66
C HIS A 166 7.49 18.24 -13.24
N LEU A 167 8.26 17.16 -13.10
CA LEU A 167 8.55 16.56 -11.80
C LEU A 167 9.42 17.47 -10.92
N VAL A 168 10.40 18.15 -11.51
CA VAL A 168 11.21 19.15 -10.82
C VAL A 168 10.33 20.29 -10.31
N GLN A 169 9.45 20.82 -11.16
CA GLN A 169 8.50 21.87 -10.77
C GLN A 169 7.61 21.43 -9.60
N LEU A 170 7.04 20.22 -9.67
CA LEU A 170 6.21 19.67 -8.58
C LEU A 170 7.00 19.48 -7.30
N THR A 171 8.24 19.01 -7.39
CA THR A 171 9.10 18.76 -6.22
C THR A 171 9.55 20.07 -5.58
N CYS A 172 9.94 21.07 -6.37
CA CYS A 172 10.26 22.41 -5.88
C CYS A 172 9.03 23.07 -5.23
N GLY A 173 7.85 22.94 -5.84
CA GLY A 173 6.60 23.46 -5.26
C GLY A 173 6.25 22.77 -3.93
N LEU A 174 6.46 21.46 -3.85
CA LEU A 174 6.27 20.69 -2.61
C LEU A 174 7.27 21.12 -1.54
N ASP A 175 8.57 21.20 -1.85
CA ASP A 175 9.62 21.62 -0.92
C ASP A 175 9.34 23.03 -0.38
N ALA A 176 8.99 23.97 -1.25
CA ALA A 176 8.62 25.33 -0.85
C ALA A 176 7.39 25.35 0.09
N ALA A 177 6.38 24.54 -0.19
CA ALA A 177 5.19 24.45 0.66
C ALA A 177 5.51 23.87 2.05
N TRP A 178 6.40 22.87 2.14
CA TRP A 178 6.85 22.32 3.42
C TRP A 178 7.66 23.33 4.21
N ARG A 179 8.60 24.04 3.59
CA ARG A 179 9.37 25.09 4.26
C ARG A 179 8.47 26.20 4.78
N GLN A 180 7.53 26.66 3.95
CA GLN A 180 6.55 27.67 4.37
C GLN A 180 5.71 27.19 5.56
N MET A 181 5.36 25.90 5.62
CA MET A 181 4.65 25.32 6.77
C MET A 181 5.53 25.33 8.03
N THR A 182 6.81 24.96 7.90
CA THR A 182 7.78 25.00 9.01
C THR A 182 7.96 26.43 9.52
N ASP A 183 8.12 27.41 8.63
CA ASP A 183 8.27 28.82 8.99
C ASP A 183 7.03 29.35 9.73
N ARG A 184 5.82 29.04 9.23
CA ARG A 184 4.56 29.42 9.88
C ARG A 184 4.40 28.78 11.26
N LEU A 185 4.84 27.53 11.43
CA LEU A 185 4.78 26.86 12.72
C LEU A 185 5.75 27.51 13.71
N ALA A 186 6.96 27.87 13.26
CA ALA A 186 7.94 28.60 14.08
C ALA A 186 7.44 30.00 14.48
N GLU A 187 6.77 30.73 13.58
CA GLU A 187 6.18 32.05 13.87
C GLU A 187 4.98 31.99 14.85
N ALA A 188 4.21 30.90 14.81
CA ALA A 188 3.03 30.71 15.65
C ALA A 188 3.38 30.29 17.10
N GLY A 189 4.55 29.68 17.30
CA GLY A 189 5.06 29.24 18.62
C GLY A 189 4.51 27.86 19.04
N ASP A 190 5.06 27.31 20.13
CA ASP A 190 4.79 25.92 20.58
C ASP A 190 3.31 25.65 20.94
N ASP A 191 2.52 26.71 21.19
CA ASP A 191 1.08 26.63 21.50
C ASP A 191 0.18 26.76 20.25
N ALA A 192 0.73 26.69 19.04
CA ALA A 192 -0.03 26.86 17.80
C ALA A 192 -1.02 25.72 17.55
N LYS A 193 -2.27 26.06 17.22
CA LYS A 193 -3.28 25.08 16.84
C LYS A 193 -3.15 24.75 15.35
N VAL A 194 -2.83 23.50 15.04
CA VAL A 194 -2.80 22.98 13.66
C VAL A 194 -4.10 22.23 13.38
N GLU A 195 -4.94 22.76 12.49
CA GLU A 195 -6.18 22.11 12.06
C GLU A 195 -6.07 21.61 10.62
N THR A 196 -6.57 20.39 10.37
CA THR A 196 -6.70 19.87 9.01
C THR A 196 -8.07 20.26 8.46
N VAL A 197 -8.10 21.27 7.60
CA VAL A 197 -9.31 21.73 6.93
C VAL A 197 -9.49 20.97 5.61
N VAL A 198 -10.50 20.11 5.56
CA VAL A 198 -10.94 19.47 4.32
C VAL A 198 -12.13 20.28 3.78
N PRO A 199 -12.04 20.88 2.58
CA PRO A 199 -13.16 21.64 2.03
C PRO A 199 -14.35 20.73 1.74
N GLU A 200 -15.56 21.17 2.10
CA GLU A 200 -16.83 20.41 2.01
C GLU A 200 -17.17 19.93 0.58
N GLY A 201 -16.56 20.51 -0.45
CA GLY A 201 -16.73 20.13 -1.85
C GLY A 201 -15.82 18.99 -2.35
N GLY A 202 -15.07 18.33 -1.47
CA GLY A 202 -14.12 17.28 -1.87
C GLY A 202 -12.91 17.86 -2.58
N GLY A 203 -11.95 18.36 -1.80
CA GLY A 203 -10.66 18.85 -2.30
C GLY A 203 -9.51 18.38 -1.41
N ARG A 204 -8.27 18.69 -1.81
CA ARG A 204 -7.09 18.35 -1.00
C ARG A 204 -7.18 19.05 0.36
N ALA A 205 -7.01 18.28 1.42
CA ALA A 205 -6.90 18.76 2.78
C ALA A 205 -5.80 19.82 2.88
N ARG A 206 -6.06 20.92 3.60
CA ARG A 206 -5.10 21.98 3.88
C ARG A 206 -4.90 22.08 5.38
N LEU A 207 -3.65 22.24 5.81
CA LEU A 207 -3.34 22.50 7.22
C LEU A 207 -3.44 24.02 7.46
N SER A 208 -4.23 24.44 8.44
CA SER A 208 -4.28 25.81 8.95
C SER A 208 -3.54 25.87 10.28
N VAL A 209 -2.69 26.88 10.47
CA VAL A 209 -1.95 27.11 11.71
C VAL A 209 -2.42 28.45 12.27
N ASP A 210 -3.10 28.44 13.41
CA ASP A 210 -3.57 29.66 14.08
C ASP A 210 -2.80 29.85 15.40
N LYS A 211 -2.33 31.09 15.62
CA LYS A 211 -1.65 31.51 16.85
C LYS A 211 -2.69 31.65 17.97
N LEU A 212 -2.58 30.83 19.02
CA LEU A 212 -3.43 30.94 20.21
C LEU A 212 -2.90 32.05 21.13
N GLY A 213 -3.45 33.26 20.97
CA GLY A 213 -3.24 34.36 21.93
C GLY A 213 -2.94 35.69 21.27
N GLY A 214 -3.97 36.54 21.17
CA GLY A 214 -3.85 37.93 20.71
C GLY A 214 -5.07 38.35 19.93
N GLY A 215 -6.14 38.76 20.63
CA GLY A 215 -7.35 39.26 20.01
C GLY A 215 -7.08 40.48 19.12
N SER A 216 -7.15 40.30 17.81
CA SER A 216 -7.72 41.28 16.90
C SER A 216 -8.15 40.57 15.62
N SER A 217 -9.43 40.68 15.31
CA SER A 217 -10.01 40.17 14.08
C SER A 217 -9.42 40.95 12.91
N SER A 218 -8.50 40.33 12.16
CA SER A 218 -8.11 40.78 10.82
C SER A 218 -8.30 39.62 9.86
N ARG A 219 -9.53 39.50 9.37
CA ARG A 219 -9.91 38.57 8.31
C ARG A 219 -9.29 39.04 6.98
N SER A 220 -8.01 38.75 6.78
CA SER A 220 -7.32 39.00 5.52
C SER A 220 -7.73 37.95 4.49
N ARG A 221 -8.81 38.26 3.79
CA ARG A 221 -9.33 37.49 2.66
C ARG A 221 -8.41 37.69 1.45
N ALA A 222 -7.31 36.94 1.38
CA ALA A 222 -6.51 36.85 0.16
C ALA A 222 -7.24 35.97 -0.87
N SER A 223 -8.20 36.58 -1.57
CA SER A 223 -8.75 36.01 -2.79
C SER A 223 -7.64 36.07 -3.84
N THR A 224 -7.02 34.94 -4.15
CA THR A 224 -6.14 34.84 -5.32
C THR A 224 -7.00 35.01 -6.57
N PRO A 225 -6.80 36.03 -7.42
CA PRO A 225 -7.54 36.14 -8.65
C PRO A 225 -7.10 35.02 -9.61
N ALA A 226 -8.08 34.30 -10.17
CA ALA A 226 -7.86 33.41 -11.29
C ALA A 226 -7.30 34.22 -12.49
N PRO A 227 -6.33 33.69 -13.26
CA PRO A 227 -5.88 34.36 -14.47
C PRO A 227 -7.02 34.36 -15.49
N ARG A 228 -7.48 35.56 -15.86
CA ARG A 228 -8.36 35.74 -17.03
C ARG A 228 -7.48 35.74 -18.28
N PRO A 229 -7.87 35.05 -19.37
CA PRO A 229 -7.24 35.25 -20.66
C PRO A 229 -7.63 36.64 -21.19
N SER A 230 -6.62 37.46 -21.47
CA SER A 230 -6.78 38.74 -22.18
C SER A 230 -7.00 38.47 -23.67
N THR A 231 -8.25 38.51 -24.12
CA THR A 231 -8.55 38.62 -25.55
C THR A 231 -8.78 40.09 -25.88
N THR A 232 -7.73 40.76 -26.35
CA THR A 232 -7.85 42.03 -27.06
C THR A 232 -7.87 41.69 -28.55
N VAL A 233 -9.05 41.74 -29.17
CA VAL A 233 -9.14 41.95 -30.61
C VAL A 233 -10.02 43.17 -30.83
N THR A 234 -9.31 44.26 -31.15
CA THR A 234 -9.82 45.50 -31.70
C THR A 234 -10.54 45.23 -33.00
N ASN A 235 -11.75 45.79 -33.11
CA ASN A 235 -12.50 45.88 -34.35
C ASN A 235 -12.01 47.12 -35.12
N ALA A 236 -11.52 46.94 -36.35
CA ALA A 236 -11.34 48.01 -37.33
C ALA A 236 -11.23 47.44 -38.76
N ALA A 237 -12.13 47.96 -39.61
CA ALA A 237 -12.27 47.83 -41.07
C ALA A 237 -12.83 46.50 -41.62
#